data_AF-A0A817ZIV1-F1
#
_entry.id   AF-A0A817ZIV1-F1
#
_cell.length_a   1.000
_cell.length_b   1.000
_cell.length_c   1.000
_cell.angle_alpha   90.00
_cell.angle_beta   90.00
_cell.angle_gamma   90.00
#
_symmetry.space_group_name_H-M   'P 1'
#
loop_
_entity.id
_entity.type
_entity.pdbx_description
1 polymer ?
#
loop_
_entity_poly.entity_id
_entity_poly.type
_entity_poly.pdbx_seq_one_letter_code
_entity_poly.pdbx_strand_id
1 'polypeptide(L)'
;MSGSFRLSSSERIEVVKWYAIYQNAAEFARQFPHRFDRDPPTRKVILDLVRKFDKTGSVEDVARPGRSRSVTTDMSRERVRLNFQQNPESSTRRAAVELNLSRTSLRRMMK
;
A
#
# COMPACT_ATOMS: atom_id res chain seq x y z
N MET A 1 9.66 12.20 -20.79
CA MET A 1 8.51 12.51 -19.90
C MET A 1 7.52 11.37 -19.98
N SER A 2 7.54 10.40 -19.06
CA SER A 2 6.46 9.40 -19.00
C SER A 2 5.40 9.94 -18.07
N GLY A 3 4.34 10.52 -18.64
CA GLY A 3 3.11 10.77 -17.89
C GLY A 3 2.64 9.46 -17.26
N SER A 4 2.08 9.53 -16.04
CA SER A 4 1.60 8.35 -15.33
C SER A 4 0.50 7.67 -16.14
N PHE A 5 0.84 6.59 -16.85
CA PHE A 5 -0.11 5.78 -17.60
C PHE A 5 -1.01 5.03 -16.62
N ARG A 6 -2.18 5.58 -16.30
CA ARG A 6 -3.16 4.95 -15.42
C ARG A 6 -4.31 4.40 -16.26
N LEU A 7 -4.55 3.10 -16.11
CA LEU A 7 -5.72 2.42 -16.65
C LEU A 7 -6.88 2.57 -15.66
N SER A 8 -8.05 2.91 -16.19
CA SER A 8 -9.35 2.84 -15.50
C SER A 8 -9.72 1.39 -15.17
N SER A 9 -10.64 1.18 -14.22
CA SER A 9 -11.10 -0.18 -13.88
C SER A 9 -11.68 -0.91 -15.09
N SER A 10 -12.45 -0.23 -15.95
CA SER A 10 -13.02 -0.81 -17.18
C SER A 10 -11.94 -1.24 -18.17
N GLU A 11 -10.92 -0.40 -18.40
CA GLU A 11 -9.80 -0.76 -19.29
C GLU A 11 -9.03 -1.97 -18.74
N ARG A 12 -8.83 -2.05 -17.42
CA ARG A 12 -8.15 -3.19 -16.77
C ARG A 12 -8.92 -4.50 -16.93
N ILE A 13 -10.25 -4.45 -16.83
CA ILE A 13 -11.11 -5.63 -17.05
C ILE A 13 -10.91 -6.13 -18.48
N GLU A 14 -10.91 -5.23 -19.46
CA GLU A 14 -10.71 -5.61 -20.86
C GLU A 14 -9.31 -6.18 -21.12
N VAL A 15 -8.28 -5.68 -20.46
CA VAL A 15 -6.93 -6.28 -20.50
C VAL A 15 -6.97 -7.75 -20.06
N VAL A 16 -7.59 -8.02 -18.91
CA VAL A 16 -7.64 -9.39 -18.36
C VAL A 16 -8.44 -10.31 -19.27
N LYS A 17 -9.62 -9.87 -19.75
CA LYS A 17 -10.46 -10.65 -20.67
C LYS A 17 -9.72 -11.03 -21.94
N TRP A 18 -9.02 -10.07 -22.56
CA TRP A 18 -8.32 -10.35 -23.81
C TRP A 18 -7.09 -11.22 -23.60
N TYR A 19 -6.35 -10.99 -22.53
CA TYR A 19 -5.20 -11.83 -22.22
C TYR A 19 -5.63 -13.27 -21.94
N ALA A 20 -6.81 -13.50 -21.35
CA ALA A 20 -7.35 -14.86 -21.17
C ALA A 20 -7.65 -15.56 -22.52
N ILE A 21 -8.09 -14.82 -23.54
CA ILE A 21 -8.42 -15.37 -24.87
C ILE A 21 -7.16 -15.64 -25.70
N TYR A 22 -6.26 -14.67 -25.77
CA TYR A 22 -5.14 -14.69 -26.72
C TYR A 22 -3.79 -15.06 -26.09
N GLN A 23 -3.68 -14.97 -24.76
CA GLN A 23 -2.43 -15.11 -24.00
C GLN A 23 -1.26 -14.27 -24.54
N ASN A 24 -1.59 -13.17 -25.24
CA ASN A 24 -0.63 -12.35 -25.96
C ASN A 24 -0.82 -10.86 -25.65
N ALA A 25 0.12 -10.31 -24.90
CA ALA A 25 0.13 -8.88 -24.54
C ALA A 25 0.41 -7.95 -25.73
N ALA A 26 1.11 -8.42 -26.77
CA ALA A 26 1.43 -7.60 -27.94
C ALA A 26 0.19 -7.36 -28.81
N GLU A 27 -0.66 -8.39 -28.97
CA GLU A 27 -1.94 -8.25 -29.66
C GLU A 27 -2.86 -7.28 -28.90
N PHE A 28 -2.89 -7.33 -27.57
CA PHE A 28 -3.62 -6.32 -26.80
C PHE A 28 -3.14 -4.90 -27.09
N ALA A 29 -1.82 -4.68 -27.07
CA ALA A 29 -1.25 -3.37 -27.30
C ALA A 29 -1.54 -2.84 -28.73
N ARG A 30 -1.58 -3.72 -29.74
CA ARG A 30 -1.90 -3.32 -31.13
C ARG A 30 -3.33 -2.83 -31.28
N GLN A 31 -4.26 -3.49 -30.60
CA GLN A 31 -5.68 -3.24 -30.77
C GLN A 31 -6.24 -2.20 -29.78
N PHE A 32 -5.46 -1.82 -28.75
CA PHE A 32 -5.87 -0.83 -27.76
C PHE A 32 -6.20 0.55 -28.33
N PRO A 33 -5.41 1.14 -29.24
CA PRO A 33 -5.74 2.46 -29.81
C PRO A 33 -7.07 2.45 -30.57
N HIS A 34 -7.37 1.36 -31.28
CA HIS A 34 -8.64 1.22 -32.01
C HIS A 34 -9.86 1.17 -31.09
N ARG A 35 -9.68 0.77 -29.83
CA ARG A 35 -10.78 0.59 -28.87
C ARG A 35 -10.93 1.74 -27.88
N PHE A 36 -9.83 2.40 -27.53
CA PHE A 36 -9.80 3.41 -26.47
C PHE A 36 -9.26 4.78 -26.93
N ASP A 37 -8.89 4.93 -28.20
CA ASP A 37 -8.38 6.17 -28.80
C ASP A 37 -7.21 6.80 -28.02
N ARG A 38 -6.29 5.95 -27.56
CA ARG A 38 -5.11 6.35 -26.77
C ARG A 38 -3.97 5.35 -26.93
N ASP A 39 -2.77 5.77 -26.55
CA ASP A 39 -1.59 4.92 -26.58
C ASP A 39 -1.76 3.66 -25.71
N PRO A 40 -1.23 2.51 -26.15
CA PRO A 40 -1.33 1.28 -25.38
C PRO A 40 -0.49 1.32 -24.10
N PRO A 41 -0.91 0.59 -23.05
CA PRO A 41 -0.03 0.30 -21.93
C PRO A 41 1.21 -0.46 -22.43
N THR A 42 2.32 -0.27 -21.74
CA THR A 42 3.50 -1.10 -21.97
C THR A 42 3.20 -2.57 -21.66
N ARG A 43 3.89 -3.49 -22.36
CA ARG A 43 3.79 -4.94 -22.12
C ARG A 43 3.95 -5.30 -20.63
N LYS A 44 4.84 -4.60 -19.92
CA LYS A 44 5.06 -4.79 -18.48
C LYS A 44 3.78 -4.53 -17.68
N VAL A 45 3.08 -3.42 -17.94
CA VAL A 45 1.83 -3.05 -17.25
C VAL A 45 0.74 -4.10 -17.49
N ILE A 46 0.62 -4.59 -18.72
CA ILE A 46 -0.34 -5.65 -19.08
C ILE A 46 -0.07 -6.92 -18.26
N LEU A 47 1.19 -7.38 -18.24
CA LEU A 47 1.57 -8.60 -17.53
C LEU A 47 1.46 -8.45 -16.00
N ASP A 48 1.84 -7.29 -15.45
CA ASP A 48 1.73 -7.03 -14.02
C ASP A 48 0.26 -7.01 -13.57
N LEU A 49 -0.65 -6.49 -14.42
CA LEU A 49 -2.09 -6.52 -14.16
C LEU A 49 -2.66 -7.93 -14.19
N VAL A 50 -2.29 -8.75 -15.18
CA VAL A 50 -2.74 -10.15 -15.27
C VAL A 50 -2.24 -10.94 -14.07
N ARG A 51 -0.95 -10.84 -13.73
CA ARG A 51 -0.39 -11.51 -12.53
C ARG A 51 -1.05 -11.08 -11.24
N LYS A 52 -1.42 -9.80 -11.13
CA LYS A 52 -2.18 -9.30 -9.97
C LYS A 52 -3.56 -9.96 -9.95
N PHE A 53 -4.26 -10.00 -11.08
CA PHE A 53 -5.55 -10.65 -11.19
C PHE A 53 -5.48 -12.14 -10.84
N ASP A 54 -4.49 -12.87 -11.32
CA ASP A 54 -4.29 -14.29 -10.98
C ASP A 54 -4.08 -14.51 -9.48
N LYS A 55 -3.45 -13.55 -8.79
CA LYS A 55 -3.18 -13.62 -7.36
C LYS A 55 -4.36 -13.21 -6.48
N THR A 56 -5.09 -12.17 -6.86
CA THR A 56 -6.09 -11.54 -6.00
C THR A 56 -7.53 -11.65 -6.52
N GLY A 57 -7.73 -12.13 -7.75
CA GLY A 57 -9.03 -12.17 -8.44
C GLY A 57 -9.63 -10.79 -8.74
N SER A 58 -8.85 -9.72 -8.62
CA SER A 58 -9.36 -8.34 -8.67
C SER A 58 -8.47 -7.41 -9.48
N VAL A 59 -9.10 -6.54 -10.27
CA VAL A 59 -8.46 -5.46 -11.03
C VAL A 59 -8.35 -4.15 -10.24
N GLU A 60 -9.07 -4.05 -9.13
CA GLU A 60 -9.20 -2.82 -8.33
C GLU A 60 -7.88 -2.42 -7.70
N ASP A 61 -7.62 -1.11 -7.65
CA ASP A 61 -6.42 -0.61 -6.97
C ASP A 61 -6.41 -1.07 -5.51
N VAL A 62 -5.32 -1.74 -5.10
CA VAL A 62 -5.16 -2.12 -3.70
C VAL A 62 -5.04 -0.82 -2.91
N ALA A 63 -5.81 -0.70 -1.83
CA ALA A 63 -5.67 0.40 -0.89
C ALA A 63 -4.18 0.51 -0.51
N ARG A 64 -3.58 1.66 -0.78
CA ARG A 64 -2.17 1.85 -0.45
C ARG A 64 -2.05 1.67 1.05
N PRO A 65 -1.24 0.71 1.54
CA PRO A 65 -0.96 0.66 2.97
C PRO A 65 -0.37 2.02 3.30
N GLY A 66 -1.09 2.79 4.13
CA GLY A 66 -0.61 4.09 4.56
C GLY A 66 0.75 3.96 5.23
N ARG A 67 1.34 5.10 5.61
CA ARG A 67 2.56 5.08 6.42
C ARG A 67 2.37 4.11 7.59
N SER A 68 3.27 3.15 7.72
CA SER A 68 3.21 2.11 8.76
C SER A 68 2.89 2.77 10.11
N ARG A 69 1.94 2.18 10.85
CA ARG A 69 1.51 2.71 12.15
C ARG A 69 2.74 2.95 13.02
N SER A 70 2.86 4.18 13.54
CA SER A 70 3.85 4.57 14.53
C SER A 70 3.89 3.53 15.66
N VAL A 71 5.05 3.38 16.31
CA VAL A 71 5.25 2.59 17.55
C VAL A 71 4.16 2.87 18.61
N THR A 72 3.45 3.98 18.48
CA THR A 72 2.18 4.38 19.15
C THR A 72 0.99 3.46 18.85
N THR A 73 1.12 2.15 19.10
CA THR A 73 -0.02 1.22 19.18
C THR A 73 -0.71 1.32 20.54
N ASP A 74 -1.97 0.89 20.64
CA ASP A 74 -2.72 0.95 21.91
C ASP A 74 -2.06 0.10 22.99
N MET A 75 -1.52 -1.06 22.63
CA MET A 75 -0.70 -1.89 23.52
C MET A 75 0.53 -1.12 24.05
N SER A 76 1.19 -0.32 23.21
CA SER A 76 2.36 0.45 23.64
C SER A 76 1.97 1.63 24.53
N ARG A 77 0.81 2.25 24.29
CA ARG A 77 0.24 3.27 25.18
C ARG A 77 -0.08 2.71 26.55
N GLU A 78 -0.66 1.52 26.60
CA GLU A 78 -1.01 0.87 27.87
C GLU A 78 0.24 0.53 28.69
N ARG A 79 1.31 0.04 28.05
CA ARG A 79 2.60 -0.19 28.73
C ARG A 79 3.18 1.09 29.33
N VAL A 80 3.12 2.21 28.60
CA VAL A 80 3.56 3.53 29.13
C VAL A 80 2.68 3.93 30.31
N ARG A 81 1.36 3.80 30.21
CA ARG A 81 0.41 4.13 31.28
C ARG A 81 0.68 3.31 32.55
N LEU A 82 0.83 1.99 32.43
CA LEU A 82 1.13 1.10 33.56
C LEU A 82 2.47 1.43 34.22
N ASN A 83 3.50 1.77 33.44
CA ASN A 83 4.81 2.15 33.98
C ASN A 83 4.72 3.42 34.85
N PHE A 84 3.96 4.44 34.42
CA PHE A 84 3.74 5.66 35.20
C PHE A 84 2.76 5.47 36.37
N GLN A 85 1.81 4.52 36.29
CA GLN A 85 0.97 4.15 37.43
C GLN A 85 1.80 3.49 38.54
N GLN A 86 2.75 2.63 38.17
CA GLN A 86 3.64 1.95 39.12
C GLN A 86 4.73 2.88 39.65
N ASN A 87 5.24 3.80 38.82
CA ASN A 87 6.35 4.68 39.14
C ASN A 87 6.02 6.14 38.79
N PRO A 88 5.14 6.81 39.54
CA PRO A 88 4.68 8.17 39.21
C PRO A 88 5.82 9.22 39.25
N GLU A 89 6.83 9.01 40.09
CA GLU A 89 8.01 9.87 40.23
C GLU A 89 9.04 9.69 39.08
N SER A 90 8.86 8.69 38.22
CA SER A 90 9.84 8.39 37.17
C SER A 90 9.89 9.49 36.11
N SER A 91 11.09 9.98 35.81
CA SER A 91 11.26 10.96 34.73
C SER A 91 10.94 10.34 33.36
N THR A 92 10.39 11.14 32.46
CA THR A 92 10.13 10.73 31.06
C THR A 92 11.38 10.19 30.35
N ARG A 93 12.58 10.65 30.74
CA ARG A 93 13.85 10.13 30.22
C ARG A 93 14.10 8.70 30.69
N ARG A 94 13.88 8.42 31.98
CA ARG A 94 14.10 7.11 32.58
C ARG A 94 13.09 6.08 32.06
N ALA A 95 11.80 6.44 32.05
CA ALA A 95 10.74 5.60 31.47
C ALA A 95 10.99 5.27 29.98
N ALA A 96 11.55 6.21 29.20
CA ALA A 96 11.88 5.97 27.80
C ALA A 96 12.98 4.89 27.63
N VAL A 97 13.99 4.90 28.50
CA VAL A 97 15.05 3.88 28.51
C VAL A 97 14.50 2.53 28.95
N GLU A 98 13.72 2.50 30.03
CA GLU A 98 13.12 1.27 30.58
C GLU A 98 12.16 0.60 29.60
N LEU A 99 11.38 1.39 28.84
CA LEU A 99 10.42 0.89 27.85
C LEU A 99 11.04 0.69 26.45
N ASN A 100 12.33 0.95 26.29
CA ASN A 100 13.05 0.93 25.01
C ASN A 100 12.35 1.76 23.91
N LEU A 101 11.91 2.97 24.28
CA LEU A 101 11.22 3.92 23.41
C LEU A 101 12.06 5.18 23.21
N SER A 102 11.92 5.82 22.05
CA SER A 102 12.45 7.17 21.88
C SER A 102 11.66 8.17 22.76
N ARG A 103 12.35 9.21 23.26
CA ARG A 103 11.70 10.28 24.04
C ARG A 103 10.55 10.95 23.28
N THR A 104 10.65 11.06 21.96
CA THR A 104 9.60 11.65 21.11
C THR A 104 8.40 10.70 20.96
N SER A 105 8.63 9.39 20.85
CA SER A 105 7.55 8.39 20.85
C SER A 105 6.80 8.35 22.19
N LEU A 106 7.54 8.33 23.30
CA LEU A 106 6.95 8.31 24.65
C LEU A 106 6.11 9.57 24.91
N ARG A 107 6.62 10.76 24.56
CA ARG A 107 5.84 12.01 24.65
C ARG A 107 4.58 12.01 23.79
N ARG A 108 4.60 11.38 22.60
CA ARG A 108 3.41 11.24 21.75
C ARG A 108 2.38 10.26 22.33
N MET A 109 2.82 9.31 23.15
CA MET A 109 1.94 8.34 23.82
C MET A 109 1.32 8.90 25.11
N MET A 110 1.96 9.90 25.74
CA MET A 110 1.49 10.58 26.95
C MET A 110 0.53 11.74 26.68
N LYS A 111 0.41 12.21 25.43
CA LYS A 111 -0.65 13.13 25.01
C LYS A 111 -1.95 12.37 24.84
#